data_AF-A0A4Q3ZBY1-F1
#
_entry.id   AF-A0A4Q3ZBY1-F1
#
_cell.length_a   1.000
_cell.length_b   1.000
_cell.length_c   1.000
_cell.angle_alpha   90.00
_cell.angle_beta   90.00
_cell.angle_gamma   90.00
#
_symmetry.space_group_name_H-M   'P 1'
#
loop_
_entity.id
_entity.type
_entity.pdbx_description
1 polymer ?
#
loop_
_entity_poly.entity_id
_entity_poly.type
_entity_poly.pdbx_seq_one_letter_code
_entity_poly.pdbx_strand_id
1 'polypeptide(L)'
;MEPEFPIEFGVTGTPVSHQCQHKLARREWKERVLASCLESIGEPVFAVENAVTVVIYYFPVEDAQGDLDNITKLILDALVPHVLMDDSQVESIIVRRFKPGVALELRNI
;
A
#
# COMPACT_ATOMS: atom_id res chain seq x y z
N MET A 1 -15.37 10.57 -12.75
CA MET A 1 -15.68 11.05 -11.39
C MET A 1 -14.40 10.86 -10.57
N GLU A 2 -14.09 11.74 -9.61
CA GLU A 2 -12.98 11.48 -8.67
C GLU A 2 -13.39 10.37 -7.68
N PRO A 3 -12.45 9.56 -7.16
CA PRO A 3 -12.78 8.54 -6.17
C PRO A 3 -13.24 9.16 -4.85
N GLU A 4 -14.18 8.51 -4.17
CA GLU A 4 -14.57 8.88 -2.81
C GLU A 4 -13.48 8.46 -1.80
N PHE A 5 -13.24 9.32 -0.81
CA PHE A 5 -12.27 9.06 0.26
C PHE A 5 -12.96 8.67 1.57
N PRO A 6 -12.34 7.79 2.39
CA PRO A 6 -11.07 7.11 2.14
C PRO A 6 -11.19 5.95 1.16
N ILE A 7 -10.16 5.72 0.34
CA ILE A 7 -10.04 4.52 -0.50
C ILE A 7 -9.42 3.41 0.37
N GLU A 8 -10.25 2.46 0.80
CA GLU A 8 -9.82 1.36 1.67
C GLU A 8 -9.87 0.01 0.94
N PHE A 9 -8.74 -0.71 0.94
CA PHE A 9 -8.65 -2.02 0.30
C PHE A 9 -7.59 -2.90 0.98
N GLY A 10 -7.78 -4.22 0.83
CA GLY A 10 -6.84 -5.23 1.30
C GLY A 10 -6.05 -5.83 0.14
N VAL A 11 -4.76 -6.11 0.36
CA VAL A 11 -3.91 -6.79 -0.63
C VAL A 11 -3.41 -8.10 -0.03
N THR A 12 -3.81 -9.23 -0.59
CA THR A 12 -3.39 -10.54 -0.11
C THR A 12 -2.04 -10.98 -0.71
N GLY A 13 -1.18 -11.56 0.11
CA GLY A 13 0.09 -12.15 -0.29
C GLY A 13 1.30 -11.46 0.34
N THR A 14 2.50 -11.94 0.00
CA THR A 14 3.75 -11.45 0.60
C THR A 14 4.27 -10.24 -0.18
N PRO A 15 4.40 -9.07 0.47
CA PRO A 15 5.04 -7.93 -0.16
C PRO A 15 6.49 -8.25 -0.48
N VAL A 16 6.95 -7.81 -1.65
CA VAL A 16 8.37 -7.91 -2.02
C VAL A 16 9.06 -6.56 -1.80
N SER A 17 10.32 -6.59 -1.38
CA SER A 17 11.11 -5.37 -1.23
C SER A 17 11.30 -4.67 -2.59
N HIS A 18 11.24 -3.34 -2.61
CA HIS A 18 11.61 -2.54 -3.78
C HIS A 18 13.03 -2.86 -4.30
N GLN A 19 13.96 -3.25 -3.41
CA GLN A 19 15.33 -3.67 -3.76
C GLN A 19 15.46 -5.12 -4.21
N CYS A 20 14.36 -5.90 -4.25
CA CYS A 20 14.39 -7.28 -4.73
C CYS A 20 15.05 -7.32 -6.13
N GLN A 21 15.91 -8.30 -6.41
CA GLN A 21 16.56 -8.41 -7.72
C GLN A 21 15.61 -8.97 -8.80
N HIS A 22 14.56 -9.69 -8.38
CA HIS A 22 13.58 -10.31 -9.28
C HIS A 22 12.57 -9.27 -9.79
N LYS A 23 12.78 -8.78 -11.02
CA LYS A 23 11.91 -7.79 -11.68
C LYS A 23 10.47 -8.28 -11.83
N LEU A 24 10.29 -9.56 -12.16
CA LEU A 24 8.97 -10.16 -12.35
C LEU A 24 8.14 -10.11 -11.06
N ALA A 25 8.71 -10.54 -9.93
CA ALA A 25 8.03 -10.53 -8.63
C ALA A 25 7.62 -9.11 -8.20
N ARG A 26 8.45 -8.09 -8.45
CA ARG A 26 8.08 -6.69 -8.19
C ARG A 26 6.91 -6.24 -9.04
N ARG A 27 6.92 -6.58 -10.34
CA ARG A 27 5.83 -6.25 -11.25
C ARG A 27 4.52 -6.91 -10.81
N GLU A 28 4.55 -8.21 -10.54
CA GLU A 28 3.38 -8.97 -10.09
C GLU A 28 2.79 -8.44 -8.78
N TRP A 29 3.65 -8.03 -7.84
CA TRP A 29 3.20 -7.40 -6.62
C TRP A 29 2.49 -6.06 -6.88
N LYS A 30 3.09 -5.20 -7.72
CA LYS A 30 2.47 -3.92 -8.08
C LYS A 30 1.12 -4.10 -8.79
N GLU A 31 1.05 -5.04 -9.72
CA GLU A 31 -0.21 -5.38 -10.42
C GLU A 31 -1.29 -5.82 -9.43
N ARG A 32 -0.93 -6.58 -8.40
CA ARG A 32 -1.88 -7.01 -7.37
C ARG A 32 -2.38 -5.86 -6.50
N VAL A 33 -1.48 -4.97 -6.08
CA VAL A 33 -1.84 -3.76 -5.32
C VAL A 33 -2.81 -2.91 -6.12
N LEU A 34 -2.48 -2.63 -7.39
CA LEU A 34 -3.32 -1.84 -8.27
C LEU A 34 -4.70 -2.49 -8.50
N ALA A 35 -4.74 -3.79 -8.79
CA ALA A 35 -5.98 -4.51 -9.01
C ALA A 35 -6.92 -4.44 -7.79
N SER A 36 -6.36 -4.64 -6.58
CA SER A 36 -7.12 -4.58 -5.33
C SER A 36 -7.68 -3.18 -5.06
N CYS A 37 -6.91 -2.14 -5.40
CA CYS A 37 -7.36 -0.75 -5.29
C CYS A 37 -8.50 -0.45 -6.27
N LEU A 38 -8.33 -0.79 -7.55
CA LEU A 38 -9.35 -0.54 -8.58
C LEU A 38 -10.66 -1.29 -8.29
N GLU A 39 -10.59 -2.50 -7.74
CA GLU A 39 -11.76 -3.26 -7.30
C GLU A 39 -12.53 -2.54 -6.18
N SER A 40 -11.81 -1.88 -5.25
CA SER A 40 -12.45 -1.15 -4.15
C SER A 40 -13.13 0.15 -4.58
N ILE A 41 -12.62 0.80 -5.62
CA ILE A 41 -13.15 2.09 -6.06
C ILE A 41 -14.46 1.92 -6.86
N GLY A 42 -14.54 0.89 -7.71
CA GLY A 42 -15.70 0.63 -8.57
C GLY A 42 -15.85 1.68 -9.69
N GLU A 43 -15.98 1.22 -10.93
CA GLU A 43 -16.01 2.06 -12.14
C GLU A 43 -14.72 2.85 -12.44
N PRO A 44 -14.48 3.26 -13.70
CA PRO A 44 -13.34 4.10 -14.04
C PRO A 44 -13.46 5.48 -13.37
N VAL A 45 -12.62 5.72 -12.36
CA VAL A 45 -12.42 7.04 -11.75
C VAL A 45 -11.19 7.73 -12.34
N PHE A 46 -11.17 9.06 -12.24
CA PHE A 46 -9.96 9.84 -12.53
C PHE A 46 -8.98 9.71 -11.36
N ALA A 47 -7.68 9.82 -11.68
CA ALA A 47 -6.65 9.88 -10.65
C ALA A 47 -6.84 11.15 -9.78
N VAL A 48 -6.42 11.05 -8.53
CA VAL A 48 -6.58 12.11 -7.53
C VAL A 48 -5.53 13.19 -7.78
N GLU A 49 -5.92 14.47 -7.75
CA GLU A 49 -5.00 15.62 -7.88
C GLU A 49 -4.60 16.23 -6.53
N ASN A 50 -5.39 16.02 -5.49
CA ASN A 50 -5.14 16.58 -4.16
C ASN A 50 -4.05 15.83 -3.38
N ALA A 51 -3.47 16.51 -2.39
CA ALA A 51 -2.57 15.90 -1.42
C ALA A 51 -3.28 14.79 -0.62
N VAL A 52 -2.58 13.68 -0.38
CA VAL A 52 -3.12 12.50 0.29
C VAL A 52 -2.29 12.08 1.50
N THR A 53 -2.95 11.43 2.46
CA THR A 53 -2.30 10.65 3.50
C THR A 53 -2.49 9.17 3.19
N VAL A 54 -1.41 8.40 3.23
CA VAL A 54 -1.42 6.95 3.00
C VAL A 54 -1.22 6.21 4.32
N VAL A 55 -2.17 5.35 4.67
CA VAL A 55 -2.09 4.50 5.86
C VAL A 55 -1.93 3.04 5.42
N ILE A 56 -0.83 2.40 5.83
CA ILE A 56 -0.52 1.01 5.48
C ILE A 56 -0.48 0.17 6.76
N TYR A 57 -1.38 -0.79 6.83
CA TYR A 57 -1.38 -1.84 7.83
C TYR A 57 -0.82 -3.13 7.24
N TYR A 58 0.29 -3.62 7.81
CA TYR A 58 0.96 -4.82 7.35
C TYR A 58 0.80 -5.96 8.35
N PHE A 59 0.09 -7.01 7.93
CA PHE A 59 -0.25 -8.20 8.73
C PHE A 59 0.47 -9.45 8.19
N PRO A 60 1.75 -9.64 8.50
CA PRO A 60 2.48 -10.84 8.11
C PRO A 60 2.02 -12.09 8.89
N VAL A 61 1.99 -13.23 8.20
CA VAL A 61 1.64 -14.54 8.78
C VAL A 61 2.82 -15.15 9.55
N GLU A 62 4.02 -14.95 9.05
CA GLU A 62 5.29 -15.35 9.69
C GLU A 62 6.12 -14.10 10.01
N ASP A 63 7.30 -14.26 10.62
CA ASP A 63 8.18 -13.11 10.81
C ASP A 63 8.52 -12.45 9.48
N ALA A 64 7.98 -11.24 9.29
CA ALA A 64 8.11 -10.51 8.04
C ALA A 64 9.58 -10.24 7.69
N GLN A 65 9.99 -10.76 6.55
CA GLN A 65 11.24 -10.40 5.90
C GLN A 65 11.03 -9.11 5.10
N GLY A 66 12.01 -8.21 5.16
CA GLY A 66 11.99 -6.97 4.39
C GLY A 66 11.83 -5.71 5.25
N ASP A 67 12.41 -4.65 4.73
CA ASP A 67 12.40 -3.31 5.30
C ASP A 67 11.05 -2.61 5.02
N LEU A 68 10.50 -1.91 6.02
CA LEU A 68 9.19 -1.26 5.90
C LEU A 68 9.20 -0.19 4.81
N ASP A 69 10.27 0.59 4.69
CA ASP A 69 10.36 1.67 3.71
C ASP A 69 10.35 1.09 2.29
N ASN A 70 11.09 0.01 2.06
CA ASN A 70 11.10 -0.69 0.77
C ASN A 70 9.75 -1.32 0.40
N ILE A 71 8.99 -1.85 1.36
CA ILE A 71 7.65 -2.39 1.12
C ILE A 71 6.69 -1.24 0.77
N THR A 72 6.74 -0.17 1.56
CA THR A 72 5.91 1.03 1.41
C THR A 72 6.12 1.67 0.04
N LYS A 73 7.39 1.87 -0.35
CA LYS A 73 7.74 2.42 -1.65
C LYS A 73 7.14 1.63 -2.80
N LEU A 74 7.20 0.30 -2.74
CA LEU A 74 6.68 -0.52 -3.83
C LEU A 74 5.14 -0.51 -3.92
N ILE A 75 4.45 -0.31 -2.79
CA ILE A 75 2.99 -0.08 -2.76
C ILE A 75 2.66 1.26 -3.42
N LEU A 76 3.37 2.34 -3.08
CA LEU A 76 3.18 3.65 -3.71
C LEU A 76 3.49 3.63 -5.21
N ASP A 77 4.59 2.98 -5.61
CA ASP A 77 4.98 2.78 -7.02
C ASP A 77 3.93 2.00 -7.83
N ALA A 78 3.01 1.27 -7.17
CA ALA A 78 1.90 0.58 -7.82
C ALA A 78 0.70 1.49 -8.08
N LEU A 79 0.51 2.50 -7.21
CA LEU A 79 -0.60 3.44 -7.27
C LEU A 79 -0.28 4.65 -8.14
N VAL A 80 1.00 5.05 -8.26
CA VAL A 80 1.44 6.09 -9.19
C VAL A 80 1.78 5.46 -10.56
N PRO A 81 1.33 6.00 -11.70
CA PRO A 81 0.45 7.17 -11.89
C PRO A 81 -1.05 6.81 -12.02
N HIS A 82 -1.44 5.60 -11.60
CA HIS A 82 -2.74 5.02 -11.94
C HIS A 82 -3.91 5.56 -11.11
N VAL A 83 -3.68 5.81 -9.82
CA VAL A 83 -4.65 6.29 -8.83
C VAL A 83 -4.21 7.63 -8.27
N LEU A 84 -2.90 7.77 -8.03
CA LEU A 84 -2.23 9.02 -7.72
C LEU A 84 -1.54 9.51 -8.99
N MET A 85 -1.57 10.81 -9.26
CA MET A 85 -0.90 11.40 -10.42
C MET A 85 0.63 11.41 -10.26
N ASP A 86 1.11 11.70 -9.05
CA ASP A 86 2.52 11.91 -8.75
C ASP A 86 2.85 11.52 -7.30
N ASP A 87 4.09 11.12 -7.04
CA ASP A 87 4.52 10.72 -5.68
C ASP A 87 4.60 11.92 -4.73
N SER A 88 4.80 13.14 -5.24
CA SER A 88 4.77 14.39 -4.47
C SER A 88 3.43 14.69 -3.82
N GLN A 89 2.34 14.05 -4.26
CA GLN A 89 1.02 14.22 -3.63
C GLN A 89 0.94 13.53 -2.27
N VAL A 90 1.84 12.61 -1.95
CA VAL A 90 1.85 11.88 -0.69
C VAL A 90 2.54 12.72 0.39
N GLU A 91 1.75 13.54 1.09
CA GLU A 91 2.24 14.44 2.15
C GLU A 91 2.50 13.71 3.48
N SER A 92 1.82 12.58 3.72
CA SER A 92 1.97 11.81 4.95
C SER A 92 1.83 10.32 4.72
N ILE A 93 2.70 9.55 5.36
CA ILE A 93 2.68 8.08 5.33
C ILE A 93 2.70 7.56 6.76
N ILE A 94 1.71 6.75 7.10
CA ILE A 94 1.65 6.02 8.36
C ILE A 94 1.76 4.53 8.05
N VAL A 95 2.85 3.90 8.47
CA VAL A 95 3.04 2.45 8.28
C VAL A 95 3.11 1.76 9.61
N ARG A 96 2.29 0.71 9.78
CA ARG A 96 2.27 -0.10 11.00
C ARG A 96 2.35 -1.57 10.65
N ARG A 97 3.39 -2.22 11.18
CA ARG A 97 3.58 -3.67 11.13
C ARG A 97 3.00 -4.32 12.38
N PHE A 98 2.23 -5.37 12.19
CA PHE A 98 1.70 -6.19 13.27
C PHE A 98 2.49 -7.49 13.33
N LYS A 99 3.12 -7.80 14.46
CA LYS A 99 3.83 -9.09 14.61
C LYS A 99 2.81 -10.21 14.80
N PRO A 100 2.97 -11.37 14.12
CA PRO A 100 2.09 -12.50 14.34
C PRO A 100 2.18 -12.97 15.80
N GLY A 101 1.05 -13.34 16.39
CA GLY A 101 0.98 -13.85 17.77
C GLY A 101 1.21 -12.82 18.88
N VAL A 102 1.41 -11.54 18.56
CA VAL A 102 1.58 -10.47 19.56
C VAL A 102 0.26 -9.73 19.74
N ALA A 103 -0.36 -9.86 20.93
CA ALA A 103 -1.48 -9.03 21.32
C ALA A 103 -1.02 -7.58 21.52
N LEU A 104 -1.72 -6.63 20.92
CA LEU A 104 -1.47 -5.21 21.12
C LEU A 104 -2.20 -4.73 22.37
N GLU A 105 -1.46 -4.33 23.40
CA GLU A 105 -2.04 -3.59 24.52
C GLU A 105 -2.25 -2.13 24.11
N LEU A 106 -3.51 -1.70 24.05
CA LEU A 106 -3.84 -0.29 23.98
C LEU A 106 -3.71 0.29 25.38
N ARG A 107 -2.70 1.12 25.59
CA ARG A 107 -2.56 1.91 26.81
C ARG A 107 -3.11 3.29 26.55
N ASN A 108 -4.05 3.72 27.38
CA ASN A 108 -4.51 5.10 27.36
C ASN A 108 -3.32 6.00 27.74
N ILE A 109 -2.98 6.93 26.85
CA ILE A 109 -1.95 7.95 27.05
C ILE A 109 -2.65 9.26 27.41
#